data_AF-A0A7Y4ZE73-F1
#
_entry.id   AF-A0A7Y4ZE73-F1
#
_cell.length_a   1.000
_cell.length_b   1.000
_cell.length_c   1.000
_cell.angle_alpha   90.00
_cell.angle_beta   90.00
_cell.angle_gamma   90.00
#
_symmetry.space_group_name_H-M   'P 1'
#
loop_
_entity.id
_entity.type
_entity.pdbx_description
1 polymer ?
#
loop_
_entity_poly.entity_id
_entity_poly.type
_entity_poly.pdbx_seq_one_letter_code
_entity_poly.pdbx_strand_id
1 'polypeptide(L)'
;MHKEAAKKYIDVLLDNVFHIFSQQFGVNHAEHVFIEIVKIIQDHPSLKAHLLTLIENTLNVDDVYLYYLKERPKNFVTGELIEYLAHAFRWTELLDLAQKRKIRRFGQDADPERSSDIADGIIEALSDDWADKDFYRSFSELDH
;
A
#
# COMPACT_ATOMS: atom_id res chain seq x y z
N MET A 1 10.54 -6.50 20.01
CA MET A 1 10.03 -7.66 19.27
C MET A 1 11.16 -8.25 18.42
N HIS A 2 11.28 -9.59 18.29
CA HIS A 2 12.28 -10.19 17.38
C HIS A 2 11.85 -10.00 15.92
N LYS A 3 12.79 -9.81 14.98
CA LYS A 3 12.51 -9.56 13.55
C LYS A 3 11.52 -10.55 12.92
N GLU A 4 11.65 -11.84 13.22
CA GLU A 4 10.74 -12.86 12.70
C GLU A 4 9.34 -12.80 13.32
N ALA A 5 9.23 -12.41 14.59
CA ALA A 5 7.94 -12.14 15.20
C ALA A 5 7.29 -10.88 14.58
N ALA A 6 8.08 -9.85 14.26
CA ALA A 6 7.60 -8.63 13.60
C ALA A 6 7.05 -8.92 12.20
N LYS A 7 7.74 -9.75 11.40
CA LYS A 7 7.24 -10.18 10.08
C LYS A 7 5.91 -10.92 10.19
N LYS A 8 5.80 -11.89 11.11
CA LYS A 8 4.56 -12.62 11.33
C LYS A 8 3.44 -11.70 11.79
N TYR A 9 3.75 -10.70 12.61
CA TYR A 9 2.75 -9.76 13.06
C TYR A 9 2.27 -8.86 11.92
N ILE A 10 3.16 -8.35 11.07
CA ILE A 10 2.78 -7.64 9.84
C ILE A 10 1.85 -8.51 8.99
N ASP A 11 2.16 -9.79 8.80
CA ASP A 11 1.32 -10.69 7.99
C ASP A 11 -0.11 -10.79 8.52
N VAL A 12 -0.28 -10.87 9.86
CA VAL A 12 -1.60 -10.82 10.52
C VAL A 12 -2.29 -9.47 10.32
N LEU A 13 -1.54 -8.37 10.40
CA LEU A 13 -2.10 -7.03 10.14
C LEU A 13 -2.55 -6.88 8.68
N LEU A 14 -1.83 -7.47 7.72
CA LEU A 14 -2.24 -7.51 6.31
C LEU A 14 -3.54 -8.32 6.13
N ASP A 15 -3.71 -9.44 6.83
CA ASP A 15 -4.97 -10.20 6.83
C ASP A 15 -6.12 -9.35 7.36
N ASN A 16 -5.89 -8.57 8.43
CA ASN A 16 -6.90 -7.69 9.00
C ASN A 16 -7.29 -6.56 8.03
N VAL A 17 -6.29 -5.89 7.43
CA VAL A 17 -6.54 -4.87 6.39
C VAL A 17 -7.37 -5.45 5.26
N PHE A 18 -6.98 -6.61 4.74
CA PHE A 18 -7.72 -7.29 3.68
C PHE A 18 -9.17 -7.58 4.09
N HIS A 19 -9.38 -8.08 5.31
CA HIS A 19 -10.71 -8.36 5.82
C HIS A 19 -11.59 -7.09 5.83
N ILE A 20 -11.06 -5.98 6.36
CA ILE A 20 -11.76 -4.68 6.40
C ILE A 20 -12.21 -4.24 5.00
N PHE A 21 -11.33 -4.32 4.00
CA PHE A 21 -11.69 -3.94 2.63
C PHE A 21 -12.63 -4.95 1.95
N SER A 22 -12.46 -6.25 2.18
CA SER A 22 -13.38 -7.27 1.65
C SER A 22 -14.83 -7.09 2.15
N GLN A 23 -15.00 -6.50 3.34
CA GLN A 23 -16.30 -6.17 3.94
C GLN A 23 -16.80 -4.75 3.61
N GLN A 24 -16.07 -4.01 2.76
CA GLN A 24 -16.43 -2.65 2.32
C GLN A 24 -16.48 -1.60 3.45
N PHE A 25 -15.74 -1.79 4.55
CA PHE A 25 -15.69 -0.82 5.64
C PHE A 25 -14.83 0.43 5.34
N GLY A 26 -13.95 0.37 4.33
CA GLY A 26 -13.16 1.51 3.84
C GLY A 26 -12.02 1.96 4.76
N VAL A 27 -11.30 3.01 4.32
CA VAL A 27 -10.03 3.48 4.94
C VAL A 27 -10.18 3.96 6.38
N ASN A 28 -11.32 4.56 6.75
CA ASN A 28 -11.60 5.00 8.13
C ASN A 28 -11.50 3.86 9.15
N HIS A 29 -11.86 2.64 8.76
CA HIS A 29 -11.75 1.46 9.61
C HIS A 29 -10.36 0.82 9.52
N ALA A 30 -9.66 0.96 8.40
CA ALA A 30 -8.33 0.37 8.18
C ALA A 30 -7.18 1.19 8.75
N GLU A 31 -7.33 2.51 8.88
CA GLU A 31 -6.24 3.44 9.19
C GLU A 31 -5.48 3.07 10.48
N HIS A 32 -6.18 2.67 11.54
CA HIS A 32 -5.51 2.26 12.79
C HIS A 32 -4.54 1.08 12.60
N VAL A 33 -4.85 0.17 11.67
CA VAL A 33 -3.97 -0.94 11.29
C VAL A 33 -2.78 -0.44 10.47
N PHE A 34 -2.99 0.55 9.61
CA PHE A 34 -1.93 1.17 8.80
C PHE A 34 -0.89 1.85 9.70
N ILE A 35 -1.36 2.63 10.68
CA ILE A 35 -0.52 3.28 11.69
C ILE A 35 0.31 2.25 12.45
N GLU A 36 -0.30 1.12 12.84
CA GLU A 36 0.43 0.06 13.55
C GLU A 36 1.52 -0.57 12.67
N ILE A 37 1.24 -0.83 11.39
CA ILE A 37 2.24 -1.30 10.42
C ILE A 37 3.39 -0.28 10.31
N VAL A 38 3.11 1.01 10.20
CA VAL A 38 4.13 2.07 10.15
C VAL A 38 5.02 2.04 11.39
N LYS A 39 4.45 1.95 12.59
CA LYS A 39 5.22 1.87 13.84
C LYS A 39 6.16 0.67 13.86
N ILE A 40 5.67 -0.51 13.46
CA ILE A 40 6.49 -1.72 13.41
C ILE A 40 7.67 -1.56 12.45
N ILE A 41 7.46 -0.91 11.31
CA ILE A 41 8.53 -0.66 10.33
C ILE A 41 9.55 0.34 10.88
N GLN A 42 9.09 1.41 11.55
CA GLN A 42 9.96 2.40 12.19
C GLN A 42 10.83 1.76 13.28
N ASP A 43 10.25 0.86 14.10
CA ASP A 43 10.96 0.10 15.13
C ASP A 43 11.90 -0.96 14.55
N HIS A 44 11.63 -1.41 13.32
CA HIS A 44 12.38 -2.45 12.64
C HIS A 44 12.66 -2.11 11.16
N PRO A 45 13.54 -1.14 10.86
CA PRO A 45 13.76 -0.67 9.48
C PRO A 45 14.20 -1.75 8.49
N SER A 46 14.82 -2.83 8.99
CA SER A 46 15.17 -4.01 8.19
C SER A 46 13.98 -4.76 7.57
N LEU A 47 12.74 -4.42 7.96
CA LEU A 47 11.50 -4.95 7.37
C LEU A 47 11.11 -4.24 6.08
N LYS A 48 11.68 -3.06 5.77
CA LYS A 48 11.44 -2.34 4.50
C LYS A 48 11.58 -3.27 3.30
N ALA A 49 12.71 -3.99 3.22
CA ALA A 49 12.97 -4.90 2.11
C ALA A 49 11.92 -6.01 1.98
N HIS A 50 11.42 -6.52 3.10
CA HIS A 50 10.37 -7.54 3.09
C HIS A 50 9.05 -6.98 2.53
N LEU A 51 8.64 -5.80 2.99
CA LEU A 51 7.44 -5.14 2.49
C LEU A 51 7.54 -4.77 1.02
N LEU A 52 8.68 -4.23 0.56
CA LEU A 52 8.89 -3.96 -0.86
C LEU A 52 8.72 -5.22 -1.72
N THR A 53 9.17 -6.38 -1.25
CA THR A 53 8.91 -7.66 -1.94
C THR A 53 7.43 -8.02 -1.99
N LEU A 54 6.66 -7.79 -0.91
CA LEU A 54 5.21 -8.04 -0.91
C LEU A 54 4.48 -7.08 -1.87
N ILE A 55 4.88 -5.80 -1.87
CA ILE A 55 4.33 -4.77 -2.75
C ILE A 55 4.65 -5.10 -4.21
N GLU A 56 5.89 -5.46 -4.53
CA GLU A 56 6.27 -5.88 -5.88
C GLU A 56 5.45 -7.09 -6.35
N ASN A 57 5.26 -8.10 -5.49
CA ASN A 57 4.42 -9.25 -5.81
C ASN A 57 2.96 -8.85 -6.08
N THR A 58 2.43 -7.92 -5.28
CA THR A 58 1.08 -7.38 -5.47
C THR A 58 0.99 -6.63 -6.80
N LEU A 59 1.96 -5.78 -7.11
CA LEU A 59 1.99 -5.01 -8.36
C LEU A 59 2.28 -5.87 -9.59
N ASN A 60 2.72 -7.12 -9.42
CA ASN A 60 2.94 -8.09 -10.49
C ASN A 60 1.71 -8.91 -10.88
N VAL A 61 0.63 -8.86 -10.12
CA VAL A 61 -0.66 -9.45 -10.51
C VAL A 61 -1.58 -8.38 -11.11
N ASP A 62 -2.49 -8.78 -12.00
CA ASP A 62 -3.56 -7.91 -12.47
C ASP A 62 -4.52 -7.57 -11.32
N ASP A 63 -5.36 -6.54 -11.51
CA ASP A 63 -6.20 -5.99 -10.44
C ASP A 63 -7.01 -7.08 -9.73
N VAL A 64 -6.82 -7.14 -8.42
CA VAL A 64 -7.49 -8.12 -7.57
C VAL A 64 -8.78 -7.51 -7.04
N TYR A 65 -9.91 -8.05 -7.47
CA TYR A 65 -11.23 -7.68 -6.95
C TYR A 65 -11.44 -8.26 -5.55
N LEU A 66 -11.01 -7.53 -4.53
CA LEU A 66 -10.97 -7.98 -3.13
C LEU A 66 -12.30 -8.53 -2.61
N TYR A 67 -13.42 -7.91 -3.01
CA TYR A 67 -14.76 -8.24 -2.53
C TYR A 67 -15.28 -9.62 -2.98
N TYR A 68 -14.62 -10.27 -3.95
CA TYR A 68 -14.95 -11.65 -4.35
C TYR A 68 -14.11 -12.70 -3.63
N LEU A 69 -13.11 -12.28 -2.86
CA LEU A 69 -12.17 -13.17 -2.21
C LEU A 69 -12.52 -13.35 -0.73
N LYS A 70 -12.53 -14.60 -0.27
CA LYS A 70 -12.76 -14.94 1.13
C LYS A 70 -11.52 -14.76 2.00
N GLU A 71 -10.35 -14.87 1.39
CA GLU A 71 -9.06 -14.88 2.04
C GLU A 71 -8.07 -14.02 1.25
N ARG A 72 -7.12 -13.42 1.96
CA ARG A 72 -6.08 -12.60 1.35
C ARG A 72 -5.20 -13.49 0.46
N PRO A 73 -4.95 -13.13 -0.81
CA PRO A 73 -3.98 -13.85 -1.61
C PRO A 73 -2.60 -13.84 -0.96
N LYS A 74 -1.83 -14.90 -1.16
CA LYS A 74 -0.48 -14.98 -0.59
C LYS A 74 0.38 -13.81 -1.09
N ASN A 75 1.12 -13.19 -0.17
CA ASN A 75 2.00 -12.05 -0.42
C ASN A 75 1.30 -10.79 -0.94
N PHE A 76 0.00 -10.65 -0.71
CA PHE A 76 -0.79 -9.51 -1.17
C PHE A 76 -0.83 -8.38 -0.14
N VAL A 77 -0.80 -7.14 -0.64
CA VAL A 77 -0.96 -5.88 0.10
C VAL A 77 -2.05 -5.06 -0.62
N THR A 78 -3.01 -4.48 0.09
CA THR A 78 -4.07 -3.67 -0.52
C THR A 78 -3.51 -2.35 -1.06
N GLY A 79 -4.12 -1.79 -2.11
CA GLY A 79 -3.60 -0.59 -2.75
C GLY A 79 -3.57 0.62 -1.82
N GLU A 80 -4.63 0.79 -1.04
CA GLU A 80 -4.76 1.86 -0.05
C GLU A 80 -3.67 1.80 1.01
N LEU A 81 -3.19 0.60 1.37
CA LEU A 81 -2.05 0.47 2.27
C LEU A 81 -0.73 0.80 1.57
N ILE A 82 -0.57 0.43 0.29
CA ILE A 82 0.63 0.78 -0.47
C ILE A 82 0.76 2.29 -0.61
N GLU A 83 -0.33 2.97 -0.96
CA GLU A 83 -0.41 4.43 -1.07
C GLU A 83 -0.12 5.10 0.26
N TYR A 84 -0.76 4.63 1.35
CA TYR A 84 -0.48 5.14 2.69
C TYR A 84 1.00 4.98 3.08
N LEU A 85 1.62 3.84 2.79
CA LEU A 85 3.05 3.62 3.04
C LEU A 85 3.94 4.49 2.15
N ALA A 86 3.54 4.71 0.89
CA ALA A 86 4.24 5.61 -0.02
C ALA A 86 4.26 7.04 0.54
N HIS A 87 3.11 7.49 1.06
CA HIS A 87 3.02 8.80 1.68
C HIS A 87 3.83 8.88 2.98
N ALA A 88 3.63 7.93 3.89
CA ALA A 88 4.27 7.92 5.20
C ALA A 88 5.81 7.86 5.15
N PHE A 89 6.37 7.13 4.17
CA PHE A 89 7.80 6.84 4.15
C PHE A 89 8.58 7.46 3.00
N ARG A 90 7.91 7.94 1.94
CA ARG A 90 8.56 8.52 0.74
C ARG A 90 9.64 7.60 0.14
N TRP A 91 9.41 6.29 0.14
CA TRP A 91 10.36 5.34 -0.43
C TRP A 91 10.41 5.46 -1.94
N THR A 92 11.55 5.91 -2.48
CA THR A 92 11.77 6.04 -3.92
C THR A 92 11.61 4.72 -4.66
N GLU A 93 11.84 3.59 -4.00
CA GLU A 93 11.62 2.26 -4.59
C GLU A 93 10.16 2.02 -5.02
N LEU A 94 9.20 2.69 -4.39
CA LEU A 94 7.78 2.57 -4.77
C LEU A 94 7.50 3.28 -6.09
N LEU A 95 8.20 4.38 -6.40
CA LEU A 95 8.12 5.05 -7.70
C LEU A 95 8.59 4.10 -8.81
N ASP A 96 9.73 3.44 -8.61
CA ASP A 96 10.27 2.48 -9.57
C ASP A 96 9.32 1.31 -9.80
N LEU A 97 8.71 0.77 -8.74
CA LEU A 97 7.74 -0.31 -8.84
C LEU A 97 6.46 0.11 -9.59
N ALA A 98 5.94 1.31 -9.31
CA ALA A 98 4.78 1.87 -9.99
C ALA A 98 5.07 2.07 -11.50
N GLN A 99 6.21 2.69 -11.83
CA GLN A 99 6.61 2.90 -13.23
C GLN A 99 6.80 1.58 -13.99
N LYS A 100 7.45 0.58 -13.36
CA LYS A 100 7.59 -0.77 -13.94
C LYS A 100 6.22 -1.39 -14.24
N ARG A 101 5.26 -1.27 -13.33
CA ARG A 101 3.90 -1.76 -13.55
C ARG A 101 3.23 -1.05 -14.72
N LYS A 102 3.31 0.29 -14.80
CA LYS A 102 2.73 1.06 -15.92
C LYS A 102 3.30 0.60 -17.27
N ILE A 103 4.63 0.53 -17.38
CA ILE A 103 5.31 0.08 -18.60
C ILE A 103 4.87 -1.35 -18.97
N ARG A 104 4.79 -2.25 -17.98
CA ARG A 104 4.36 -3.65 -18.22
C ARG A 104 2.93 -3.73 -18.73
N ARG A 105 2.01 -2.94 -18.14
CA ARG A 105 0.57 -3.06 -18.39
C ARG A 105 0.14 -2.32 -19.66
N PHE A 106 0.73 -1.17 -19.94
CA PHE A 106 0.27 -0.29 -21.01
C PHE A 106 1.32 -0.03 -22.10
N GLY A 107 2.57 -0.47 -21.90
CA GLY A 107 3.69 -0.19 -22.80
C GLY A 107 4.40 1.13 -22.46
N GLN A 108 5.47 1.46 -23.20
CA GLN A 108 6.27 2.66 -22.98
C GLN A 108 5.57 3.95 -23.44
N ASP A 109 4.67 3.84 -24.43
CA ASP A 109 3.95 4.97 -25.04
C ASP A 109 2.52 5.13 -24.50
N ALA A 110 2.24 4.49 -23.37
CA ALA A 110 0.94 4.54 -22.74
C ALA A 110 0.59 5.96 -22.31
N ASP A 111 -0.56 6.46 -22.77
CA ASP A 111 -1.14 7.72 -22.31
C ASP A 111 -1.48 7.59 -20.81
N PRO A 112 -0.78 8.30 -19.91
CA PRO A 112 -1.02 8.23 -18.47
C PRO A 112 -2.43 8.65 -18.07
N GLU A 113 -3.09 9.49 -18.88
CA GLU A 113 -4.40 10.06 -18.56
C GLU A 113 -5.56 9.12 -18.90
N ARG A 114 -5.30 7.97 -19.53
CA ARG A 114 -6.34 7.02 -20.00
C ARG A 114 -6.41 5.71 -19.22
N SER A 115 -5.59 5.53 -18.20
CA SER A 115 -5.57 4.32 -17.38
C SER A 115 -5.88 4.63 -15.92
N SER A 116 -6.95 4.03 -15.38
CA SER A 116 -7.11 3.91 -13.93
C SER A 116 -6.28 2.71 -13.47
N ASP A 117 -5.07 2.92 -12.94
CA ASP A 117 -4.23 1.87 -12.36
C ASP A 117 -3.71 2.29 -10.98
N ILE A 118 -3.56 1.33 -10.07
CA ILE A 118 -2.97 1.52 -8.73
C ILE A 118 -1.60 2.21 -8.77
N ALA A 119 -0.81 2.02 -9.84
CA ALA A 119 0.47 2.70 -9.98
C ALA A 119 0.35 4.23 -9.98
N ASP A 120 -0.76 4.78 -10.49
CA ASP A 120 -1.01 6.22 -10.49
C ASP A 120 -1.25 6.72 -9.06
N GLY A 121 -2.08 6.02 -8.29
CA GLY A 121 -2.31 6.30 -6.86
C GLY A 121 -1.02 6.27 -6.04
N ILE A 122 -0.12 5.31 -6.31
CA ILE A 122 1.20 5.25 -5.63
C ILE A 122 2.06 6.47 -5.97
N ILE A 123 2.09 6.88 -7.24
CA ILE A 123 2.88 8.03 -7.69
C ILE A 123 2.33 9.32 -7.06
N GLU A 124 1.01 9.48 -7.06
CA GLU A 124 0.35 10.62 -6.41
C GLU A 124 0.60 10.65 -4.90
N ALA A 125 0.54 9.49 -4.24
CA ALA A 125 0.78 9.36 -2.81
C ALA A 125 2.20 9.76 -2.39
N LEU A 126 3.18 9.73 -3.30
CA LEU A 126 4.54 10.23 -3.04
C LEU A 126 4.64 11.77 -2.98
N SER A 127 3.60 12.49 -3.42
CA SER A 127 3.51 13.95 -3.33
C SER A 127 3.09 14.44 -1.94
N ASP A 128 3.47 15.66 -1.59
CA ASP A 128 2.98 16.38 -0.40
C ASP A 128 1.54 16.87 -0.58
N ASP A 129 1.16 17.15 -1.83
CA ASP A 129 -0.19 17.56 -2.24
C ASP A 129 -1.08 16.37 -2.62
N TRP A 130 -0.80 15.18 -2.08
CA TRP A 130 -1.60 13.98 -2.35
C TRP A 130 -3.06 14.20 -1.92
N ALA A 131 -3.98 14.23 -2.89
CA ALA A 131 -5.38 14.58 -2.65
C ALA A 131 -6.06 13.63 -1.64
N ASP A 132 -5.73 12.34 -1.68
CA ASP A 132 -6.37 11.35 -0.82
C ASP A 132 -5.78 11.32 0.61
N LYS A 133 -4.74 12.13 0.91
CA LYS A 133 -4.18 12.24 2.26
C LYS A 133 -5.25 12.65 3.29
N ASP A 134 -6.24 13.44 2.86
CA ASP A 134 -7.31 13.95 3.71
C ASP A 134 -8.29 12.87 4.18
N PHE A 135 -8.32 11.70 3.54
CA PHE A 135 -9.07 10.54 4.02
C PHE A 135 -8.43 9.86 5.24
N TYR A 136 -7.19 10.24 5.58
CA TYR A 136 -6.43 9.72 6.70
C TYR A 136 -6.32 10.78 7.80
N ARG A 137 -6.82 10.47 8.99
CA ARG A 137 -6.76 11.37 10.17
C ARG A 137 -5.33 11.68 10.56
N SER A 138 -4.46 10.69 10.45
CA SER A 138 -3.03 10.79 10.77
C SER A 138 -2.25 11.78 9.89
N PHE A 139 -2.76 12.11 8.70
CA PHE A 139 -2.15 13.10 7.82
C PHE A 139 -2.87 14.46 7.86
N SER A 140 -4.17 14.47 8.12
CA SER A 140 -4.96 15.71 8.21
C SER A 140 -4.74 16.51 9.51
N GLU A 141 -4.36 15.87 10.62
CA GLU A 141 -4.10 16.56 11.90
C GLU A 141 -2.73 17.28 11.96
N LEU A 142 -1.89 17.17 10.94
CA LEU A 142 -0.56 17.80 10.88
C LEU A 142 -0.55 19.18 10.18
N ASP A 143 -1.67 19.59 9.56
CA ASP A 143 -1.80 20.83 8.78
C ASP A 143 -2.53 21.97 9.53
N HIS A 144 -2.55 21.96 10.87
CA HIS A 144 -3.15 23.01 11.73
C HIS A 144 -2.20 23.58 12.81
#